data_AF-A0A0C9SUA8-F1
#
_entry.id   AF-A0A0C9SUA8-F1
#
_cell.length_a   1.000
_cell.length_b   1.000
_cell.length_c   1.000
_cell.angle_alpha   90.00
_cell.angle_beta   90.00
_cell.angle_gamma   90.00
#
_symmetry.space_group_name_H-M   'P 1'
#
loop_
_entity.id
_entity.type
_entity.pdbx_description
1 polymer ?
#
loop_
_entity_poly.entity_id
_entity_poly.type
_entity_poly.pdbx_seq_one_letter_code
_entity_poly.pdbx_strand_id
1 'polypeptide(L)' 'RNLQILTRDLLYVIELITAISSGDFGRVEDILGNLAMMFRGAGSNNYCSEILHFLFNIKRVWTSDFASVS' A
#
# COMPACT_ATOMS: atom_id res chain seq x y z
N ARG A 1 7.41 18.39 -15.10
CA ARG A 1 7.42 16.91 -15.16
C ARG A 1 7.98 16.27 -13.88
N ASN A 2 9.26 16.48 -13.53
CA ASN A 2 9.83 15.88 -12.30
C ASN A 2 9.16 16.38 -11.01
N LEU A 3 8.84 17.67 -10.91
CA LEU A 3 8.10 18.23 -9.77
C LEU A 3 6.71 17.59 -9.58
N GLN A 4 5.99 17.33 -10.66
CA GLN A 4 4.65 16.70 -10.60
C GLN A 4 4.73 15.25 -10.10
N ILE A 5 5.75 14.50 -10.57
CA ILE A 5 6.00 13.13 -10.11
C ILE A 5 6.37 13.15 -8.62
N LEU A 6 7.26 14.05 -8.21
CA LEU A 6 7.63 14.22 -6.81
C LEU A 6 6.42 14.59 -5.92
N THR A 7 5.58 15.53 -6.35
CA THR A 7 4.36 15.91 -5.61
C THR A 7 3.40 14.72 -5.49
N ARG A 8 3.21 13.95 -6.57
CA ARG A 8 2.40 12.73 -6.53
C ARG A 8 2.95 11.72 -5.52
N ASP A 9 4.25 11.46 -5.55
CA ASP A 9 4.88 10.47 -4.68
C ASP A 9 4.77 10.90 -3.21
N LEU A 10 4.94 12.19 -2.92
CA LEU A 10 4.75 12.74 -1.57
C LEU A 10 3.29 12.63 -1.10
N LEU A 11 2.31 12.87 -1.98
CA LEU A 11 0.90 12.72 -1.65
C LEU A 11 0.56 11.27 -1.27
N TYR A 12 1.10 10.28 -1.98
CA TYR A 12 0.92 8.87 -1.60
C TYR A 12 1.51 8.54 -0.21
N VAL A 13 2.67 9.12 0.12
CA VAL A 13 3.29 8.92 1.45
C VAL A 13 2.46 9.57 2.56
N ILE A 14 1.99 10.81 2.36
CA ILE A 14 1.13 11.52 3.33
C ILE A 14 -0.18 10.76 3.56
N GLU A 15 -0.80 10.29 2.47
CA GLU A 15 -2.05 9.53 2.52
C GLU A 15 -1.84 8.20 3.26
N LEU A 16 -0.71 7.51 3.04
CA LEU A 16 -0.37 6.30 3.80
C LEU A 16 -0.23 6.57 5.31
N ILE A 17 0.52 7.61 5.68
CA ILE A 17 0.72 7.99 7.10
C ILE A 17 -0.63 8.32 7.75
N THR A 18 -1.48 9.06 7.02
CA THR A 18 -2.79 9.47 7.51
C THR A 18 -3.73 8.28 7.67
N ALA A 19 -3.77 7.38 6.68
CA ALA A 19 -4.58 6.16 6.72
C ALA A 19 -4.16 5.27 7.90
N ILE A 20 -2.85 5.04 8.09
CA ILE A 20 -2.32 4.29 9.24
C ILE A 20 -2.71 4.97 10.56
N SER A 21 -2.55 6.29 10.68
CA SER A 21 -2.89 7.03 11.90
C SER A 21 -4.39 7.01 12.20
N SER A 22 -5.24 6.94 11.19
CA SER A 22 -6.70 6.86 11.34
C SER A 22 -7.22 5.45 11.64
N GLY A 23 -6.37 4.43 11.49
CA GLY A 23 -6.79 3.03 11.59
C GLY A 23 -7.67 2.56 10.43
N ASP A 24 -7.84 3.36 9.37
CA ASP A 24 -8.60 2.99 8.18
C ASP A 24 -7.77 2.06 7.29
N PHE A 25 -7.87 0.77 7.60
CA PHE A 25 -7.11 -0.27 6.92
C PHE A 25 -7.54 -0.46 5.45
N GLY A 26 -8.78 -0.12 5.11
CA GLY A 26 -9.25 -0.13 3.72
C GLY A 26 -8.45 0.85 2.86
N ARG A 27 -8.26 2.08 3.35
CA ARG A 27 -7.42 3.08 2.67
C ARG A 27 -5.96 2.65 2.59
N VAL A 28 -5.42 2.02 3.63
CA VAL A 28 -4.04 1.50 3.62
C VAL A 28 -3.84 0.50 2.48
N GLU A 29 -4.76 -0.43 2.29
CA GLU A 29 -4.68 -1.41 1.20
C GLU A 29 -4.69 -0.76 -0.20
N ASP A 30 -5.55 0.23 -0.41
CA ASP A 30 -5.67 0.94 -1.69
C ASP A 30 -4.37 1.69 -2.06
N ILE A 31 -3.70 2.27 -1.06
CA ILE A 31 -2.45 3.03 -1.25
C ILE A 31 -1.26 2.09 -1.50
N LEU A 32 -1.20 0.97 -0.78
CA LEU A 32 -0.14 -0.03 -0.94
C LEU A 32 -0.07 -0.59 -2.36
N GLY A 33 -1.21 -0.80 -3.02
CA GLY A 33 -1.22 -1.22 -4.43
C GLY A 33 -0.54 -0.21 -5.36
N ASN A 34 -0.79 1.08 -5.14
CA ASN A 34 -0.16 2.17 -5.90
C ASN A 34 1.34 2.29 -5.61
N LEU A 35 1.75 2.12 -4.35
CA LEU A 35 3.16 2.07 -3.94
C LEU A 35 3.91 0.91 -4.60
N ALA A 36 3.32 -0.29 -4.65
CA ALA A 36 3.94 -1.44 -5.31
C ALA A 36 4.23 -1.16 -6.80
N MET A 37 3.29 -0.52 -7.50
CA MET A 37 3.47 -0.11 -8.90
C MET A 37 4.56 0.96 -9.05
N MET A 38 4.64 1.93 -8.13
CA MET A 38 5.71 2.94 -8.15
C MET A 38 7.08 2.30 -7.96
N PHE A 39 7.25 1.42 -6.96
CA PHE A 39 8.51 0.72 -6.74
C PHE A 39 8.91 -0.16 -7.93
N ARG A 40 7.93 -0.82 -8.58
CA ARG A 40 8.18 -1.57 -9.81
C ARG A 40 8.68 -0.67 -10.94
N GLY A 41 8.05 0.48 -11.14
CA GLY A 41 8.44 1.46 -12.16
C GLY A 41 9.81 2.12 -11.90
N ALA A 42 10.20 2.25 -10.63
CA ALA A 42 11.50 2.78 -10.21
C ALA A 42 12.64 1.75 -10.26
N GLY A 43 12.37 0.48 -10.59
CA GLY A 43 13.35 -0.62 -10.58
C GLY A 43 13.59 -1.24 -9.20
N SER A 44 12.87 -0.78 -8.18
CA SER A 44 12.92 -1.25 -6.80
C SER A 44 12.06 -2.51 -6.60
N ASN A 45 12.42 -3.59 -7.29
CA ASN A 45 11.61 -4.81 -7.34
C ASN A 45 11.46 -5.52 -5.98
N ASN A 46 12.43 -5.40 -5.08
CA ASN A 46 12.37 -6.03 -3.76
C ASN A 46 11.20 -5.45 -2.95
N TYR A 47 11.11 -4.12 -2.86
CA TYR A 47 10.02 -3.43 -2.17
C TYR A 47 8.66 -3.69 -2.83
N CYS A 48 8.61 -3.74 -4.16
CA CYS A 48 7.40 -4.15 -4.87
C CYS A 48 6.95 -5.55 -4.44
N SER A 49 7.87 -6.52 -4.40
CA SER A 49 7.57 -7.90 -4.01
C SER A 49 7.09 -7.97 -2.57
N GLU A 50 7.77 -7.30 -1.64
CA GLU A 50 7.39 -7.26 -0.22
C GLU A 50 5.98 -6.71 -0.02
N ILE A 51 5.64 -5.59 -0.69
CA ILE A 51 4.30 -4.99 -0.61
C ILE A 51 3.24 -5.93 -1.19
N LEU A 52 3.52 -6.60 -2.31
CA LEU A 52 2.60 -7.57 -2.90
C LEU A 52 2.40 -8.79 -2.01
N HIS A 53 3.46 -9.30 -1.38
CA HIS A 53 3.37 -10.38 -0.41
C HIS A 53 2.54 -9.98 0.81
N PHE A 54 2.73 -8.76 1.31
CA PHE A 54 1.96 -8.22 2.42
C PHE A 54 0.47 -8.09 2.06
N LEU A 55 0.15 -7.49 0.91
CA LEU A 55 -1.22 -7.38 0.39
C LEU A 55 -1.87 -8.76 0.18
N PHE A 56 -1.12 -9.73 -0.34
CA PHE A 56 -1.60 -11.09 -0.51
C PHE A 56 -1.94 -11.73 0.84
N ASN A 57 -1.05 -11.61 1.83
CA ASN A 57 -1.28 -12.16 3.17
C ASN A 57 -2.52 -11.55 3.83
N ILE A 58 -2.71 -10.23 3.72
CA ILE A 58 -3.92 -9.57 4.20
C ILE A 58 -5.18 -10.14 3.52
N LYS A 59 -5.20 -10.15 2.18
CA LYS A 59 -6.42 -10.49 1.41
C LYS A 59 -6.76 -11.97 1.35
N ARG A 60 -5.79 -12.85 1.58
CA ARG A 60 -5.95 -14.31 1.39
C ARG A 60 -5.75 -15.12 2.65
N VAL A 61 -4.84 -14.68 3.54
CA VAL A 61 -4.49 -15.43 4.75
C VAL A 61 -5.27 -14.90 5.95
N TRP A 62 -5.41 -13.58 6.08
CA TRP A 62 -6.10 -12.99 7.23
C TRP A 62 -7.62 -13.01 7.08
N THR A 63 -8.16 -13.00 5.86
CA THR A 63 -9.61 -13.03 5.63
C THR A 63 -10.32 -14.29 6.15
N SER A 64 -9.66 -15.44 6.33
CA SER A 64 -10.32 -16.63 6.90
C SER A 64 -10.52 -16.53 8.42
N ASP A 65 -9.59 -15.88 9.12
CA ASP A 65 -9.57 -15.85 10.58
C ASP A 65 -10.30 -14.62 11.12
N PHE A 66 -10.27 -13.49 10.40
CA PHE A 66 -10.98 -12.26 10.77
C PHE A 66 -12.43 -12.17 10.27
N ALA A 67 -12.87 -13.03 9.33
CA ALA A 67 -14.28 -13.06 8.90
C ALA A 67 -15.24 -13.72 9.93
N SER A 68 -14.72 -14.26 11.04
CA SER A 68 -15.51 -14.90 12.10
C SER A 68 -15.83 -14.01 13.30
N VAL A 69 -15.41 -12.74 13.29
CA VAL A 69 -15.72 -11.77 14.36
C VAL A 69 -16.36 -10.53 13.75
N SER A 70 -17.59 -10.69 13.28
CA SER A 70 -18.52 -9.61 12.96
C SER A 70 -19.95 -10.09 13.16
#